data_AF-A0A382TKY8-F1
#
_entry.id   AF-A0A382TKY8-F1
#
_cell.length_a   1.000
_cell.length_b   1.000
_cell.length_c   1.000
_cell.angle_alpha   90.00
_cell.angle_beta   90.00
_cell.angle_gamma   90.00
#
_symmetry.space_group_name_H-M   'P 1'
#
loop_
_entity.id
_entity.type
_entity.pdbx_description
1 polymer ?
#
loop_
_entity_poly.entity_id
_entity_poly.type
_entity_poly.pdbx_seq_one_letter_code
_entity_poly.pdbx_strand_id
1 'polypeptide(L)' 'VGRRIVIGPSCVRRKGKLYHLLIAFLVYMIGGFPTLAYALPQGGTISSGAGTIDTSGSSLTVNQTTSKIIINWESFSI' A
#
# COMPACT_ATOMS: atom_id res chain seq x y z
N VAL A 1 61.26 16.55 -31.61
CA VAL A 1 59.92 17.17 -31.75
C VAL A 1 58.88 16.07 -31.69
N GLY A 2 58.28 15.82 -30.52
CA GLY A 2 57.62 14.55 -30.20
C GLY A 2 56.13 14.65 -29.85
N ARG A 3 55.32 14.08 -30.75
CA ARG A 3 53.98 13.44 -30.61
C ARG A 3 52.83 14.22 -29.95
N ARG A 4 51.91 14.66 -30.83
CA ARG A 4 50.52 15.10 -30.55
C ARG A 4 49.69 13.91 -30.05
N ILE A 5 49.22 13.97 -28.81
CA ILE A 5 48.24 13.02 -28.25
C ILE A 5 46.83 13.49 -28.64
N VAL A 6 46.11 12.67 -29.42
CA VAL A 6 44.70 12.88 -29.76
C VAL A 6 43.87 12.04 -28.81
N ILE A 7 43.11 12.68 -27.92
CA ILE A 7 42.19 12.00 -27.00
C ILE A 7 40.84 11.89 -27.72
N GLY A 8 40.44 10.66 -28.07
CA GLY A 8 39.13 10.37 -28.68
C GLY A 8 37.96 10.56 -27.70
N PRO A 9 36.73 10.74 -28.21
CA PRO A 9 35.57 10.96 -27.36
C PRO A 9 35.23 9.70 -26.56
N SER A 10 35.24 9.82 -25.24
CA SER A 10 34.74 8.79 -24.34
C SER A 10 33.27 8.52 -24.64
N CYS A 11 32.96 7.35 -25.20
CA CYS A 11 31.59 6.90 -25.39
C CYS A 11 30.94 6.71 -24.00
N VAL A 12 30.14 7.68 -23.57
CA VAL A 12 29.39 7.60 -22.31
C VAL A 12 28.38 6.46 -22.42
N ARG A 13 28.67 5.39 -21.66
CA ARG A 13 28.00 4.09 -21.71
C ARG A 13 26.56 4.18 -21.19
N ARG A 14 25.57 4.16 -22.10
CA ARG A 14 24.09 4.11 -21.87
C ARG A 14 23.56 2.96 -20.98
N LYS A 15 24.41 2.13 -20.37
CA LYS A 15 23.98 0.93 -19.63
C LYS A 15 23.44 1.21 -18.22
N GLY A 16 23.80 2.35 -17.61
CA GLY A 16 23.40 2.69 -16.24
C GLY A 16 21.89 2.92 -16.02
N LYS A 17 21.14 3.29 -17.06
CA LYS A 17 19.68 3.49 -16.96
C LYS A 17 18.91 2.18 -16.85
N LEU A 18 19.36 1.13 -17.53
CA LEU A 18 18.69 -0.18 -17.49
C LEU A 18 18.89 -0.87 -16.13
N TYR A 19 20.10 -0.76 -15.55
CA TYR A 19 20.37 -1.28 -14.21
C TYR A 19 19.53 -0.58 -13.14
N HIS A 20 19.32 0.74 -13.25
CA HIS A 20 18.41 1.46 -12.36
C HIS A 20 16.96 0.97 -12.45
N LEU A 21 16.47 0.67 -13.67
CA LEU A 21 15.13 0.12 -13.86
C LEU A 21 15.00 -1.29 -13.25
N LEU A 22 16.03 -2.13 -13.41
CA LEU A 22 16.06 -3.48 -12.80
C LEU A 22 16.09 -3.42 -11.27
N ILE A 23 16.86 -2.50 -10.69
CA ILE A 23 16.91 -2.28 -9.24
C ILE A 23 15.56 -1.78 -8.73
N ALA A 24 14.96 -0.79 -9.39
CA ALA A 24 13.63 -0.29 -9.02
C ALA A 24 12.55 -1.37 -9.10
N PHE A 25 12.61 -2.23 -10.12
CA PHE A 25 11.70 -3.36 -10.29
C PHE A 25 11.87 -4.41 -9.18
N LEU A 26 13.11 -4.72 -8.80
CA LEU A 26 13.40 -5.66 -7.71
C LEU A 26 12.91 -5.12 -6.35
N VAL A 27 13.09 -3.81 -6.09
CA VAL A 27 12.56 -3.15 -4.89
C VAL A 27 11.03 -3.16 -4.89
N TYR A 28 10.39 -2.95 -6.04
CA TYR A 28 8.93 -3.04 -6.18
C TYR A 28 8.39 -4.45 -5.87
N MET A 29 9.06 -5.50 -6.37
CA MET A 29 8.70 -6.90 -6.11
C MET A 29 8.85 -7.33 -4.65
N ILE A 30 9.83 -6.78 -3.92
CA ILE A 30 10.10 -7.17 -2.52
C ILE A 30 9.21 -6.43 -1.52
N GLY A 31 8.81 -5.19 -1.80
CA GLY A 31 8.04 -4.42 -0.80
C GLY A 31 7.39 -3.13 -1.29
N GLY A 32 7.32 -2.90 -2.60
CA GLY A 32 6.75 -1.68 -3.16
C GLY A 32 5.26 -1.74 -3.45
N PHE A 33 4.52 -2.70 -2.88
CA PHE A 33 3.06 -2.69 -3.01
C PHE A 33 2.47 -1.74 -1.97
N PRO A 34 1.84 -0.62 -2.38
CA PRO A 34 0.98 0.11 -1.46
C PRO A 34 -0.17 -0.83 -1.11
N THR A 35 -0.19 -1.34 0.13
CA THR A 35 -1.39 -1.99 0.63
C THR A 35 -2.46 -0.90 0.69
N LEU A 36 -3.50 -1.04 -0.13
CA LEU A 36 -4.72 -0.25 0.02
C LEU A 36 -5.35 -0.69 1.34
N ALA A 37 -4.88 -0.10 2.44
CA ALA A 37 -5.41 -0.32 3.77
C ALA A 37 -6.74 0.44 3.84
N TYR A 38 -7.83 -0.27 3.63
CA TYR A 38 -9.16 0.25 3.93
C TYR A 38 -9.34 0.18 5.44
N ALA A 39 -9.33 1.36 6.08
CA ALA A 39 -9.64 1.51 7.48
C ALA A 39 -11.11 1.16 7.69
N LEU A 40 -11.39 -0.03 8.19
CA LEU A 40 -12.72 -0.44 8.64
C LEU A 40 -12.65 -0.73 10.14
N PRO A 41 -13.71 -0.47 10.91
CA PRO A 41 -13.82 -0.94 12.28
C PRO A 41 -13.66 -2.47 12.35
N GLN A 42 -12.92 -2.96 13.35
CA GLN A 42 -12.58 -4.37 13.52
C GLN A 42 -12.96 -4.87 14.92
N GLY A 43 -13.28 -6.17 15.02
CA GLY A 43 -13.60 -6.83 16.28
C GLY A 43 -14.91 -6.35 16.92
N GLY A 44 -15.85 -5.82 16.13
CA GLY A 44 -17.13 -5.32 16.62
C GLY A 44 -18.00 -6.41 17.22
N THR A 45 -18.31 -6.30 18.52
CA THR A 45 -19.24 -7.18 19.22
C THR A 45 -20.41 -6.40 19.82
N ILE A 46 -21.62 -6.88 19.60
CA ILE A 46 -22.83 -6.23 20.12
C ILE A 46 -22.94 -6.56 21.60
N SER A 47 -22.77 -5.55 22.45
CA SER A 47 -22.83 -5.69 23.90
C SER A 47 -24.24 -5.44 24.46
N SER A 48 -25.08 -4.70 23.75
CA SER A 48 -26.48 -4.42 24.13
C SER A 48 -27.30 -4.02 22.91
N GLY A 49 -28.60 -4.33 22.92
CA GLY A 49 -29.50 -4.14 21.78
C GLY A 49 -29.41 -5.31 20.78
N ALA A 50 -29.95 -5.12 19.58
CA ALA A 50 -29.89 -6.14 18.53
C ALA A 50 -29.61 -5.51 17.15
N GLY A 51 -28.82 -6.21 16.35
CA GLY A 51 -28.46 -5.81 15.01
C GLY A 51 -27.49 -6.79 14.35
N THR A 52 -27.07 -6.49 13.13
CA THR A 52 -26.01 -7.23 12.43
C THR A 52 -24.88 -6.28 12.01
N ILE A 53 -23.68 -6.85 11.90
CA ILE A 53 -22.50 -6.15 11.41
C ILE A 53 -22.01 -6.96 10.21
N ASP A 54 -22.09 -6.36 9.03
CA ASP A 54 -21.77 -7.02 7.77
C ASP A 54 -20.66 -6.26 7.06
N THR A 55 -19.64 -6.98 6.60
CA THR A 55 -18.47 -6.40 5.92
C THR A 55 -18.45 -6.84 4.46
N SER A 56 -18.38 -5.88 3.53
CA SER A 56 -18.33 -6.13 2.09
C SER A 56 -17.25 -5.27 1.43
N GLY A 57 -16.13 -5.91 1.06
CA GLY A 57 -14.99 -5.21 0.46
C GLY A 57 -14.46 -4.10 1.36
N SER A 58 -14.63 -2.85 0.93
CA SER A 58 -14.19 -1.63 1.64
C SER A 58 -15.32 -0.95 2.42
N SER A 59 -16.45 -1.60 2.64
CA SER A 59 -17.59 -1.05 3.36
C SER A 59 -18.01 -1.94 4.53
N LEU A 60 -18.33 -1.31 5.66
CA LEU A 60 -18.94 -1.96 6.83
C LEU A 60 -20.34 -1.40 7.00
N THR A 61 -21.34 -2.29 7.05
CA THR A 61 -22.74 -1.95 7.28
C THR A 61 -23.16 -2.44 8.66
N VAL A 62 -23.78 -1.55 9.44
CA VAL A 62 -24.40 -1.89 10.73
C VAL A 62 -25.90 -1.78 10.58
N ASN A 63 -26.60 -2.92 10.64
CA ASN A 63 -28.06 -2.96 10.63
C ASN A 63 -28.59 -3.02 12.05
N GLN A 64 -29.01 -1.89 12.59
CA GLN A 64 -29.58 -1.80 13.93
C GLN A 64 -31.09 -2.11 13.88
N THR A 65 -31.55 -3.05 14.72
CA THR A 65 -32.96 -3.46 14.79
C THR A 65 -33.69 -2.91 16.01
N THR A 66 -32.96 -2.48 17.04
CA THR A 66 -33.51 -1.87 18.27
C THR A 66 -33.40 -0.35 18.25
N SER A 67 -34.08 0.36 19.15
CA SER A 67 -33.96 1.83 19.27
C SER A 67 -32.57 2.29 19.72
N LYS A 68 -31.85 1.43 20.45
CA LYS A 68 -30.46 1.66 20.88
C LYS A 68 -29.67 0.36 20.74
N ILE A 69 -28.43 0.47 20.25
CA ILE A 69 -27.45 -0.60 20.23
C ILE A 69 -26.12 -0.07 20.80
N ILE A 70 -25.36 -0.96 21.44
CA ILE A 70 -24.01 -0.68 21.93
C ILE A 70 -23.09 -1.73 21.32
N ILE A 71 -22.07 -1.28 20.62
CA ILE A 71 -21.10 -2.13 19.95
C ILE A 71 -19.72 -1.80 20.53
N ASN A 72 -19.05 -2.82 21.05
CA ASN A 72 -17.66 -2.72 21.48
C ASN A 72 -16.75 -3.06 20.31
N TRP A 73 -15.88 -2.12 19.93
CA TRP A 73 -14.90 -2.29 18.86
C TRP A 73 -13.52 -2.47 19.48
N GLU A 74 -12.74 -3.42 18.94
CA GLU A 74 -11.32 -3.57 19.29
C GLU A 74 -10.48 -2.47 18.65
N SER A 75 -10.82 -2.12 17.41
CA SER A 75 -10.25 -0.98 16.69
C SER A 75 -11.34 -0.31 15.87
N PHE A 76 -11.37 1.03 15.88
CA PHE A 76 -12.29 1.82 15.08
C PHE A 76 -11.50 2.80 14.23
N SER A 77 -11.57 2.63 12.90
CA SER A 77 -10.87 3.45 11.92
C SER A 77 -11.72 3.54 10.65
N ILE A 78 -11.75 4.71 10.00
CA ILE A 78 -12.49 5.03 8.75
C ILE A 78 -11.59 5.91 7.87
#